data_AF-A0A356PFQ7-F1
#
_entry.id   AF-A0A356PFQ7-F1
#
_cell.length_a   1.000
_cell.length_b   1.000
_cell.length_c   1.000
_cell.angle_alpha   90.00
_cell.angle_beta   90.00
_cell.angle_gamma   90.00
#
_symmetry.space_group_name_H-M   'P 1'
#
loop_
_entity.id
_entity.type
_entity.pdbx_description
1 polymer ?
#
loop_
_entity_poly.entity_id
_entity_poly.type
_entity_poly.pdbx_seq_one_letter_code
_entity_poly.pdbx_strand_id
1 'polypeptide(L)' 'MISIKMQEQVQSNSIIRAMFEEGKRLAGIHGQENVFDFSIGNPNVEPPEEVKKAILEIINTEDSMN' A
#
# COMPACT_ATOMS: atom_id res chain seq x y z
N MET A 1 8.33 12.55 23.50
CA MET A 1 6.99 13.08 23.17
C MET A 1 7.15 13.90 21.89
N ILE A 2 6.39 13.61 20.81
CA ILE A 2 6.53 14.33 19.53
C ILE A 2 5.87 15.72 19.63
N SER A 3 6.20 16.64 18.71
CA SER A 3 5.62 17.99 18.70
C SER A 3 4.10 17.96 18.62
N ILE A 4 3.43 18.95 19.22
CA ILE A 4 1.95 19.07 19.23
C ILE A 4 1.40 19.01 17.81
N LYS A 5 2.05 19.73 16.87
CA LYS A 5 1.71 19.69 15.45
C LYS A 5 1.75 18.29 14.84
N MET A 6 2.75 17.48 15.20
CA MET A 6 2.81 16.09 14.73
C MET A 6 1.73 15.22 15.37
N GLN A 7 1.34 15.48 16.62
CA GLN A 7 0.25 14.75 17.29
C GLN A 7 -1.09 14.97 16.56
N GLU A 8 -1.38 16.20 16.15
CA GLU A 8 -2.59 16.53 15.39
C GLU A 8 -2.60 15.86 14.02
N GLN A 9 -1.46 15.83 13.32
CA GLN A 9 -1.35 15.21 12.00
C GLN A 9 -1.54 13.69 12.02
N VAL A 10 -1.09 13.00 13.08
CA VAL A 10 -1.26 11.54 13.20
C VAL A 10 -2.62 11.13 13.80
N GLN A 11 -3.30 12.02 14.51
CA GLN A 11 -4.65 11.77 15.04
C GLN A 11 -5.73 11.77 13.95
N SER A 12 -5.50 12.47 12.83
CA SER A 12 -6.43 12.48 11.71
C SER A 12 -6.39 11.13 10.99
N ASN A 13 -7.27 10.22 11.39
CA ASN A 13 -7.46 8.95 10.70
C ASN A 13 -7.97 9.20 9.28
N SER A 14 -7.22 8.71 8.30
CA SER A 14 -7.64 8.73 6.90
C SER A 14 -8.99 8.03 6.73
N ILE A 15 -10.01 8.76 6.29
CA ILE A 15 -11.35 8.22 6.00
C ILE A 15 -11.25 7.09 4.95
N ILE A 16 -10.36 7.24 3.96
CA ILE A 16 -10.08 6.22 2.95
C ILE A 16 -9.62 4.91 3.62
N ARG A 17 -8.72 4.99 4.61
CA ARG A 17 -8.25 3.81 5.34
C ARG A 17 -9.36 3.17 6.16
N ALA A 18 -10.23 3.97 6.78
CA ALA A 18 -11.37 3.44 7.52
C ALA A 18 -12.34 2.69 6.61
N MET A 19 -12.61 3.21 5.40
CA MET A 19 -13.44 2.54 4.40
C MET A 19 -12.82 1.25 3.88
N PHE A 20 -11.50 1.24 3.62
CA PHE A 20 -10.78 0.04 3.19
C PHE A 20 -10.85 -1.10 4.21
N GLU A 21 -10.64 -0.79 5.50
CA GLU A 21 -10.73 -1.80 6.56
C GLU A 21 -12.18 -2.30 6.77
N GLU A 22 -13.17 -1.43 6.60
CA GLU A 22 -14.58 -1.84 6.60
C GLU A 22 -14.93 -2.74 5.41
N GLY A 23 -14.40 -2.46 4.22
CA GLY A 23 -14.54 -3.31 3.04
C GLY A 23 -14.00 -4.72 3.29
N LYS A 24 -12.82 -4.84 3.90
CA LYS A 24 -12.26 -6.14 4.32
C LYS A 24 -13.15 -6.88 5.30
N ARG A 25 -13.70 -6.17 6.31
CA ARG A 25 -14.62 -6.76 7.29
C ARG A 25 -15.87 -7.31 6.60
N LEU A 26 -16.46 -6.54 5.68
CA LEU A 26 -17.64 -6.95 4.92
C LEU A 26 -17.33 -8.13 3.99
N ALA A 27 -16.15 -8.17 3.37
CA ALA A 27 -15.74 -9.28 2.50
C ALA A 27 -15.63 -10.61 3.28
N GLY A 28 -15.24 -10.55 4.56
CA GLY A 28 -15.25 -11.73 5.44
C GLY A 28 -16.64 -12.25 5.81
N ILE A 29 -17.67 -11.40 5.76
CA ILE A 29 -19.06 -11.76 6.11
C ILE A 29 -19.88 -12.14 4.87
N HIS A 30 -19.66 -11.43 3.77
CA HIS A 30 -20.50 -11.50 2.57
C HIS A 30 -19.78 -12.13 1.36
N GLY A 31 -18.48 -12.44 1.46
CA GLY A 31 -17.67 -12.86 0.32
C GLY A 31 -17.04 -11.67 -0.41
N GLN A 32 -15.83 -11.86 -0.95
CA GLN A 32 -15.07 -10.80 -1.62
C GLN A 32 -15.76 -10.33 -2.91
N GLU A 33 -16.45 -11.23 -3.60
CA GLU A 33 -17.20 -10.98 -4.83
C GLU A 33 -18.41 -10.06 -4.62
N ASN A 34 -18.92 -9.94 -3.38
CA ASN A 34 -20.07 -9.12 -3.04
C ASN A 34 -19.68 -7.75 -2.44
N VAL A 35 -18.39 -7.43 -2.42
CA VAL A 35 -17.88 -6.16 -1.87
C VAL A 35 -17.15 -5.37 -2.94
N PHE A 36 -17.71 -4.21 -3.28
CA PHE A 36 -17.16 -3.31 -4.29
C PHE A 36 -16.31 -2.21 -3.63
N ASP A 37 -15.06 -2.55 -3.30
CA ASP A 37 -14.14 -1.62 -2.66
C ASP A 37 -13.47 -0.67 -3.68
N PHE A 38 -13.97 0.56 -3.75
CA PHE A 38 -13.38 1.67 -4.53
C PHE A 38 -12.68 2.70 -3.64
N SER A 39 -12.32 2.35 -2.40
CA SER A 39 -11.79 3.31 -1.43
C SER A 39 -10.32 3.67 -1.68
N ILE A 40 -9.45 2.66 -1.84
CA ILE A 40 -7.99 2.84 -1.92
C ILE A 40 -7.49 2.83 -3.38
N GLY A 41 -6.70 3.83 -3.74
CA GLY A 41 -6.16 4.03 -5.09
C GLY A 41 -4.78 3.45 -5.32
N ASN A 42 -4.48 2.27 -4.75
CA ASN A 42 -3.19 1.62 -4.98
C ASN A 42 -3.08 1.12 -6.43
N PRO A 43 -1.89 1.17 -7.07
CA PRO A 43 -1.68 0.51 -8.36
C PRO A 43 -2.03 -0.97 -8.29
N ASN A 44 -2.72 -1.48 -9.31
CA ASN A 44 -3.20 -2.86 -9.38
C ASN A 44 -2.57 -3.68 -10.52
N VAL A 45 -1.80 -3.03 -11.39
CA VAL A 45 -1.09 -3.69 -12.48
C VAL A 45 0.37 -3.90 -12.10
N GLU A 46 0.93 -5.02 -12.52
CA GLU A 46 2.35 -5.27 -12.37
C GLU A 46 3.16 -4.25 -13.18
N PRO A 47 4.33 -3.83 -12.67
CA PRO A 47 5.25 -3.01 -13.44
C PRO A 47 5.79 -3.80 -14.66
N PRO A 48 6.33 -3.11 -15.69
CA PRO A 48 6.98 -3.78 -16.81
C PRO A 48 8.12 -4.72 -16.35
N GLU A 49 8.30 -5.85 -17.04
CA GLU A 49 9.32 -6.87 -16.72
C GLU A 49 10.74 -6.31 -16.66
N GLU A 50 10.99 -5.24 -17.44
CA GLU A 50 12.25 -4.52 -17.47
C GLU A 50 12.65 -3.97 -16.09
N VAL A 51 11.67 -3.57 -15.26
CA VAL A 51 11.93 -3.07 -13.90
C VAL A 51 12.52 -4.17 -13.04
N LYS A 52 11.91 -5.37 -13.05
CA LYS A 52 12.39 -6.52 -12.29
C LYS A 52 13.77 -6.97 -12.79
N LYS A 53 13.97 -7.00 -14.11
CA LYS A 53 15.25 -7.36 -14.72
C LYS A 53 16.37 -6.41 -14.30
N ALA A 54 16.12 -5.10 -14.37
CA ALA A 54 17.11 -4.08 -13.98
C ALA A 54 17.50 -4.20 -12.50
N ILE A 55 16.53 -4.43 -11.61
CA ILE A 55 16.80 -4.65 -10.18
C ILE A 55 17.70 -5.88 -9.98
N LEU A 56 17.41 -6.99 -10.66
CA LEU A 56 18.21 -8.20 -10.56
C LEU A 56 19.62 -8.03 -11.15
N GLU A 57 19.76 -7.26 -12.22
CA GLU A 57 21.06 -6.93 -12.80
C GLU A 57 21.92 -6.20 -11.77
N ILE A 58 21.44 -5.07 -11.25
CA ILE A 58 22.12 -4.27 -10.22
C ILE A 58 22.56 -5.13 -9.04
N ILE A 59 21.66 -5.93 -8.46
CA ILE A 59 21.95 -6.77 -7.30
C ILE A 59 23.05 -7.80 -7.59
N ASN A 60 23.15 -8.32 -8.81
CA ASN A 60 24.10 -9.38 -9.15
C ASN A 60 25.41 -8.85 -9.74
N THR A 61 25.43 -7.63 -10.30
CA THR A 61 26.58 -7.10 -11.03
C THR A 61 27.28 -5.95 -10.32
N GLU A 62 26.59 -5.19 -9.48
CA GLU A 62 27.20 -4.09 -8.73
C GLU A 62 27.82 -4.61 -7.43
N ASP A 63 29.10 -4.31 -7.22
CA ASP A 63 29.78 -4.65 -5.97
C ASP A 63 29.36 -3.63 -4.89
N SER A 64 28.75 -4.13 -3.82
CA SER A 64 28.19 -3.30 -2.73
C SER A 64 29.26 -2.64 -1.84
N MET A 65 30.53 -2.89 -2.13
CA MET A 65 31.69 -2.43 -1.36
C MET A 65 32.61 -1.45 -2.11
N ASN A 66 32.17 -0.89 -3.24
CA ASN A 66 32.85 0.26 -3.87
C ASN A 66 32.11 1.57 -3.60
#